data_AF-A0A6U3YVV5-F1
#
_entry.id   AF-A0A6U3YVV5-F1
#
_cell.length_a   1.000
_cell.length_b   1.000
_cell.length_c   1.000
_cell.angle_alpha   90.00
_cell.angle_beta   90.00
_cell.angle_gamma   90.00
#
_symmetry.space_group_name_H-M   'P 1'
#
loop_
_entity.id
_entity.type
_entity.pdbx_description
1 polymer ?
#
loop_
_entity_poly.entity_id
_entity_poly.type
_entity_poly.pdbx_seq_one_letter_code
_entity_poly.pdbx_strand_id
1 'polypeptide(L)'
;MCKALRVKWTRQRYTEIMLNDWPKMQGIYLQHFIGGALCLPAVLGYTDSWAANLACLGVLSEMGWEMSDMADIVITRSTAVDGKERVPDTLVMIMSIHHSMTLTLGLPLVMKYRQLRTLHLLTFNLQWAAALAISANEYCKTLDLKNQKQLWTFRIVNGICFGIMAWMRGIYWLFLCGKLHMRLYEDEEYTMMCVGVMIYTLITGFNVMLCIYPFGKKMLKFGPRSKEMGLVDMDDGEELEDTKKEGGVHLSPSNNSLMEKGDTDN
;
A
#
# COMPACT_ATOMS: atom_id res chain seq x y z
N MET A 1 -4.92 7.47 -8.49
CA MET A 1 -5.37 6.83 -7.24
C MET A 1 -6.89 6.84 -7.14
N CYS A 2 -7.56 7.99 -7.18
CA CYS A 2 -9.02 8.12 -7.05
C CYS A 2 -9.81 7.20 -8.00
N LYS A 3 -9.44 7.13 -9.29
CA LYS A 3 -10.06 6.22 -10.27
C LYS A 3 -9.92 4.74 -9.89
N ALA A 4 -8.79 4.33 -9.32
CA ALA A 4 -8.57 2.95 -8.89
C ALA A 4 -9.37 2.61 -7.63
N LEU A 5 -9.53 3.58 -6.73
CA LEU A 5 -10.32 3.45 -5.50
C LEU A 5 -11.82 3.70 -5.69
N ARG A 6 -12.24 4.11 -6.90
CA ARG A 6 -13.63 4.49 -7.23
C ARG A 6 -14.18 5.62 -6.34
N VAL A 7 -13.33 6.54 -5.91
CA VAL A 7 -13.69 7.73 -5.11
C VAL A 7 -13.62 9.01 -5.94
N LYS A 8 -14.51 9.97 -5.65
CA LYS A 8 -14.55 11.30 -6.27
C LYS A 8 -14.05 12.35 -5.27
N TRP A 9 -12.74 12.52 -5.17
CA TRP A 9 -12.14 13.54 -4.30
C TRP A 9 -11.74 14.78 -5.08
N THR A 10 -12.02 15.95 -4.53
CA THR A 10 -11.45 17.22 -5.01
C THR A 10 -9.95 17.23 -4.75
N ARG A 11 -9.21 18.08 -5.48
CA ARG A 11 -7.76 18.24 -5.26
C ARG A 11 -7.45 18.66 -3.82
N GLN A 12 -8.23 19.59 -3.26
CA GLN A 12 -8.05 20.05 -1.87
C GLN A 12 -8.28 18.91 -0.87
N ARG A 13 -9.36 18.15 -1.03
CA ARG A 13 -9.65 17.00 -0.15
C ARG A 13 -8.57 15.92 -0.25
N TYR A 14 -8.07 15.64 -1.44
CA TYR A 14 -6.97 14.69 -1.63
C TYR A 14 -5.69 15.15 -0.90
N THR A 15 -5.33 16.43 -1.02
CA THR A 15 -4.17 16.99 -0.34
C THR A 15 -4.33 16.92 1.18
N GLU A 16 -5.51 17.25 1.70
CA GLU A 16 -5.82 17.16 3.13
C GLU A 16 -5.64 15.73 3.65
N ILE A 17 -6.22 14.74 2.96
CA ILE A 17 -6.07 13.32 3.32
C ILE A 17 -4.59 12.92 3.32
N MET A 18 -3.84 13.27 2.27
CA MET A 18 -2.42 12.92 2.16
C MET A 18 -1.54 13.57 3.23
N LEU A 19 -1.83 14.81 3.63
CA LEU A 19 -1.11 15.47 4.71
C LEU A 19 -1.43 14.86 6.07
N ASN A 20 -2.69 14.50 6.31
CA ASN A 20 -3.11 13.83 7.55
C ASN A 20 -2.55 12.41 7.67
N ASP A 21 -2.41 11.69 6.54
CA ASP A 21 -1.87 10.33 6.51
C ASP A 21 -0.32 10.30 6.54
N TRP A 22 0.35 11.42 6.28
CA TRP A 22 1.80 11.46 6.15
C TRP A 22 2.55 10.94 7.40
N PRO A 23 2.19 11.33 8.64
CA PRO A 23 2.81 10.76 9.85
C PRO A 23 2.62 9.25 9.97
N LYS A 24 1.43 8.73 9.61
CA LYS A 24 1.17 7.28 9.60
C LYS A 24 2.09 6.57 8.61
N MET A 25 2.28 7.14 7.42
CA MET A 25 3.21 6.59 6.42
C MET A 25 4.66 6.56 6.92
N GLN A 26 5.08 7.56 7.73
CA GLN A 26 6.41 7.53 8.35
C GLN A 26 6.55 6.36 9.32
N GLY A 27 5.53 6.15 10.16
CA GLY A 27 5.47 5.02 11.09
C GLY A 27 5.55 3.67 10.37
N ILE A 28 4.79 3.51 9.28
CA ILE A 28 4.76 2.27 8.48
C ILE A 28 6.15 1.92 7.96
N TYR A 29 6.83 2.82 7.22
CA TYR A 29 8.12 2.44 6.65
C TYR A 29 9.19 2.24 7.72
N LEU A 30 9.13 2.97 8.84
CA LEU A 30 10.08 2.80 9.95
C LEU A 30 9.88 1.44 10.63
N GLN A 31 8.64 1.04 10.85
CA GLN A 31 8.32 -0.29 11.37
C GLN A 31 8.85 -1.39 10.44
N HIS A 32 8.60 -1.30 9.14
CA HIS A 32 9.12 -2.26 8.15
C HIS A 32 10.65 -2.25 8.08
N PHE A 33 11.27 -1.07 8.21
CA PHE A 33 12.72 -0.94 8.21
C PHE A 33 13.33 -1.66 9.42
N ILE A 34 12.80 -1.38 10.62
CA ILE A 34 13.29 -1.99 11.86
C ILE A 34 13.03 -3.49 11.87
N GLY A 35 11.82 -3.94 11.55
CA GLY A 35 11.50 -5.37 11.54
C GLY A 35 12.30 -6.16 10.49
N GLY A 36 12.56 -5.56 9.32
CA GLY A 36 13.52 -6.07 8.35
C GLY A 36 14.95 -6.10 8.91
N ALA A 37 15.42 -5.02 9.52
CA ALA A 37 16.76 -4.92 10.10
C ALA A 37 17.03 -5.98 11.17
N LEU A 38 16.03 -6.32 11.98
CA LEU A 38 16.13 -7.39 12.99
C LEU A 38 16.47 -8.77 12.39
N CYS A 39 16.17 -8.98 11.10
CA CYS A 39 16.53 -10.22 10.40
C CYS A 39 17.97 -10.22 9.86
N LEU A 40 18.67 -9.07 9.82
CA LEU A 40 19.99 -8.95 9.18
C LEU A 40 21.03 -9.94 9.73
N PRO A 41 21.18 -10.17 11.04
CA PRO A 41 22.15 -11.14 11.55
C PRO A 41 21.94 -12.55 10.96
N ALA A 42 20.70 -13.06 10.98
CA ALA A 42 20.41 -14.38 10.41
C ALA A 42 20.61 -14.41 8.87
N VAL A 43 20.29 -13.32 8.18
CA VAL A 43 20.51 -13.19 6.73
C VAL A 43 22.00 -13.21 6.38
N LEU A 44 22.83 -12.54 7.17
CA LEU A 44 24.30 -12.51 7.03
C LEU A 44 24.97 -13.83 7.41
N GLY A 45 24.21 -14.81 7.92
CA GLY A 45 24.69 -16.16 8.17
C GLY A 45 25.08 -16.44 9.62
N TYR A 46 24.79 -15.53 10.57
CA TYR A 46 24.93 -15.83 11.99
C TYR A 46 23.90 -16.89 12.38
N THR A 47 24.37 -18.01 12.95
CA THR A 47 23.53 -19.17 13.31
C THR A 47 23.23 -19.28 14.80
N ASP A 48 23.74 -18.33 15.60
CA ASP A 48 23.50 -18.32 17.04
C ASP A 48 22.04 -18.08 17.37
N SER A 49 21.61 -18.56 18.55
CA SER A 49 20.24 -18.41 19.02
C SER A 49 19.77 -16.95 19.08
N TRP A 50 20.65 -16.00 19.41
CA TRP A 50 20.32 -14.58 19.47
C TRP A 50 19.94 -14.02 18.09
N ALA A 51 20.61 -14.45 17.01
CA ALA A 51 20.35 -13.97 15.65
C ALA A 51 18.96 -14.43 15.17
N ALA A 52 18.63 -15.69 15.42
CA ALA A 52 17.31 -16.23 15.13
C ALA A 52 16.21 -15.60 16.01
N ASN A 53 16.50 -15.28 17.27
CA ASN A 53 15.56 -14.59 18.15
C ASN A 53 15.22 -13.20 17.62
N LEU A 54 16.21 -12.43 17.14
CA LEU A 54 15.97 -11.13 16.51
C LEU A 54 15.14 -11.27 15.24
N ALA A 55 15.45 -12.23 14.37
CA ALA A 55 14.66 -12.46 13.16
C ALA A 55 13.20 -12.86 13.49
N CYS A 56 12.99 -13.71 14.51
CA CYS A 56 11.64 -14.04 14.98
C CYS A 56 10.93 -12.81 15.58
N LEU A 57 11.64 -11.93 16.28
CA LEU A 57 11.09 -10.67 16.77
C LEU A 57 10.62 -9.79 15.60
N GLY A 58 11.36 -9.75 14.49
CA GLY A 58 10.96 -9.06 13.26
C GLY A 58 9.66 -9.62 12.65
N VAL A 59 9.47 -10.95 12.67
CA VAL A 59 8.20 -11.58 12.24
C VAL A 59 7.06 -11.20 13.18
N LEU A 60 7.27 -11.31 14.50
CA LEU A 60 6.23 -11.02 15.49
C LEU A 60 5.86 -9.54 15.53
N SER A 61 6.82 -8.63 15.29
CA SER A 61 6.55 -7.20 15.21
C SER A 61 5.66 -6.85 14.01
N GLU A 62 5.88 -7.52 12.86
CA GLU A 62 5.03 -7.37 11.68
C GLU A 62 3.61 -7.86 11.95
N MET A 63 3.48 -9.05 12.55
CA MET A 63 2.19 -9.61 12.91
C MET A 63 1.41 -8.70 13.86
N GLY A 64 2.07 -8.15 14.88
CA GLY A 64 1.45 -7.19 15.80
C GLY A 64 1.00 -5.90 15.10
N TRP A 65 1.80 -5.39 14.16
CA TRP A 65 1.43 -4.24 13.34
C TRP A 65 0.21 -4.52 12.45
N GLU A 66 0.22 -5.64 11.71
CA GLU A 66 -0.87 -6.03 10.82
C GLU A 66 -2.19 -6.25 11.57
N MET A 67 -2.13 -6.79 12.80
CA MET A 67 -3.30 -6.90 13.68
C MET A 67 -3.84 -5.52 14.08
N SER A 68 -2.97 -4.60 14.48
CA SER A 68 -3.37 -3.24 14.85
C SER A 68 -3.99 -2.50 13.66
N ASP A 69 -3.37 -2.58 12.48
CA ASP A 69 -3.88 -1.88 11.29
C ASP A 69 -5.21 -2.48 10.80
N MET A 70 -5.42 -3.80 10.94
CA MET A 70 -6.74 -4.42 10.71
C MET A 70 -7.80 -3.92 11.70
N ALA A 71 -7.45 -3.79 12.98
CA ALA A 71 -8.37 -3.25 13.98
C ALA A 71 -8.72 -1.79 13.66
N ASP A 72 -7.73 -0.95 13.32
CA ASP A 72 -7.93 0.44 12.94
C ASP A 72 -8.83 0.57 11.69
N ILE A 73 -8.63 -0.30 10.68
CA ILE A 73 -9.46 -0.36 9.49
C ILE A 73 -10.91 -0.69 9.84
N VAL A 74 -11.14 -1.68 10.70
CA VAL A 74 -12.49 -2.09 11.13
C VAL A 74 -13.15 -1.00 11.96
N ILE A 75 -12.44 -0.42 12.93
CA ILE A 75 -12.95 0.65 13.81
C ILE A 75 -13.25 1.91 12.99
N THR A 76 -12.31 2.37 12.18
CA THR A 76 -12.50 3.58 11.36
C THR A 76 -13.68 3.42 10.43
N ARG A 77 -13.78 2.26 9.77
CA ARG A 77 -14.86 2.01 8.80
C ARG A 77 -16.23 1.88 9.47
N SER A 78 -16.30 1.36 10.69
CA SER A 78 -17.57 1.11 11.40
C SER A 78 -18.05 2.29 12.25
N THR A 79 -17.13 3.12 12.76
CA THR A 79 -17.45 4.17 13.74
C THR A 79 -17.37 5.59 13.18
N ALA A 80 -16.55 5.85 12.14
CA ALA A 80 -16.47 7.17 11.55
C ALA A 80 -17.69 7.45 10.64
N VAL A 81 -18.20 8.69 10.69
CA VAL A 81 -19.34 9.15 9.87
C VAL A 81 -19.05 8.97 8.37
N ASP A 82 -17.80 9.19 7.96
CA ASP A 82 -17.28 9.02 6.61
C ASP A 82 -16.44 7.72 6.45
N GLY A 83 -16.65 6.71 7.31
CA GLY A 83 -15.80 5.53 7.41
C GLY A 83 -15.67 4.73 6.11
N LYS A 84 -16.76 4.53 5.36
CA LYS A 84 -16.73 3.83 4.05
C LYS A 84 -16.04 4.65 2.96
N GLU A 85 -16.03 5.98 3.07
CA GLU A 85 -15.32 6.85 2.14
C GLU A 85 -13.81 6.83 2.42
N ARG A 86 -13.42 6.93 3.70
CA ARG A 86 -12.02 6.85 4.13
C ARG A 86 -11.40 5.48 3.84
N VAL A 87 -12.17 4.43 4.07
CA VAL A 87 -11.72 3.04 3.93
C VAL A 87 -12.62 2.33 2.90
N PRO A 88 -12.42 2.56 1.59
CA PRO A 88 -13.25 1.95 0.55
C PRO A 88 -13.08 0.43 0.51
N ASP A 89 -14.08 -0.29 -0.02
CA ASP A 89 -14.12 -1.76 -0.05
C ASP A 89 -12.88 -2.37 -0.73
N THR A 90 -12.40 -1.71 -1.78
CA THR A 90 -11.19 -2.12 -2.49
C THR A 90 -9.95 -2.04 -1.60
N LEU A 91 -9.85 -1.05 -0.72
CA LEU A 91 -8.73 -0.94 0.22
C LEU A 91 -8.81 -2.06 1.27
N VAL A 92 -9.99 -2.32 1.85
CA VAL A 92 -10.19 -3.42 2.80
C VAL A 92 -9.75 -4.74 2.18
N MET A 93 -10.22 -5.04 0.97
CA MET A 93 -9.85 -6.27 0.26
C MET A 93 -8.33 -6.38 0.03
N ILE A 94 -7.69 -5.30 -0.44
CA ILE A 94 -6.24 -5.27 -0.69
C ILE A 94 -5.47 -5.50 0.63
N MET A 95 -5.87 -4.83 1.70
CA MET A 95 -5.21 -4.93 3.00
C MET A 95 -5.43 -6.30 3.65
N SER A 96 -6.62 -6.90 3.52
CA SER A 96 -6.88 -8.28 3.98
C SER A 96 -6.02 -9.30 3.24
N ILE A 97 -5.85 -9.15 1.92
CA ILE A 97 -4.92 -10.01 1.16
C ILE A 97 -3.50 -9.77 1.63
N HIS A 98 -3.08 -8.51 1.76
CA HIS A 98 -1.73 -8.12 2.18
C HIS A 98 -1.34 -8.73 3.53
N HIS A 99 -2.21 -8.60 4.53
CA HIS A 99 -1.94 -9.06 5.90
C HIS A 99 -2.19 -10.57 6.10
N SER A 100 -2.81 -11.24 5.12
CA SER A 100 -3.14 -12.66 5.27
C SER A 100 -1.93 -13.53 5.58
N MET A 101 -0.74 -13.16 5.11
CA MET A 101 0.46 -13.97 5.27
C MET A 101 0.94 -14.05 6.71
N THR A 102 1.20 -12.93 7.37
CA THR A 102 1.78 -12.99 8.72
C THR A 102 0.74 -13.36 9.75
N LEU A 103 -0.53 -12.95 9.56
CA LEU A 103 -1.63 -13.30 10.45
C LEU A 103 -1.98 -14.80 10.46
N THR A 104 -1.70 -15.54 9.38
CA THR A 104 -2.01 -16.98 9.31
C THR A 104 -0.79 -17.87 9.43
N LEU A 105 0.34 -17.51 8.81
CA LEU A 105 1.55 -18.34 8.76
C LEU A 105 2.67 -17.82 9.68
N GLY A 106 2.64 -16.55 10.08
CA GLY A 106 3.70 -15.93 10.87
C GLY A 106 3.95 -16.67 12.18
N LEU A 107 2.92 -16.79 13.03
CA LEU A 107 3.05 -17.47 14.33
C LEU A 107 3.36 -18.97 14.19
N PRO A 108 2.65 -19.77 13.36
CA PRO A 108 3.00 -21.19 13.19
C PRO A 108 4.43 -21.42 12.71
N LEU A 109 4.91 -20.62 11.75
CA LEU A 109 6.28 -20.72 11.24
C LEU A 109 7.31 -20.30 12.31
N VAL A 110 7.04 -19.28 13.13
CA VAL A 110 7.94 -18.91 14.24
C VAL A 110 8.01 -20.02 15.28
N MET A 111 6.87 -20.63 15.65
CA MET A 111 6.84 -21.68 16.66
C MET A 111 7.61 -22.93 16.23
N LYS A 112 7.43 -23.38 14.98
CA LYS A 112 8.03 -24.62 14.48
C LYS A 112 9.39 -24.43 13.79
N TYR A 113 9.58 -23.31 13.10
CA TYR A 113 10.70 -23.05 12.20
C TYR A 113 11.55 -21.84 12.62
N ARG A 114 11.66 -21.56 13.93
CA ARG A 114 12.39 -20.40 14.45
C ARG A 114 13.83 -20.24 13.95
N GLN A 115 14.53 -21.35 13.65
CA GLN A 115 15.93 -21.37 13.18
C GLN A 115 16.04 -21.43 11.65
N LEU A 116 14.92 -21.47 10.93
CA LEU A 116 14.93 -21.67 9.49
C LEU A 116 15.34 -20.36 8.79
N ARG A 117 16.58 -20.31 8.28
CA ARG A 117 17.10 -19.15 7.55
C ARG A 117 16.20 -18.70 6.39
N THR A 118 15.49 -19.62 5.73
CA THR A 118 14.52 -19.28 4.67
C THR A 118 13.39 -18.38 5.20
N LEU A 119 12.88 -18.63 6.40
CA LEU A 119 11.87 -17.79 7.06
C LEU A 119 12.42 -16.38 7.33
N HIS A 120 13.64 -16.30 7.85
CA HIS A 120 14.30 -15.02 8.15
C HIS A 120 14.57 -14.21 6.87
N LEU A 121 15.02 -14.88 5.81
CA LEU A 121 15.22 -14.28 4.48
C LEU A 121 13.89 -13.80 3.87
N LEU A 122 12.81 -14.57 4.02
CA LEU A 122 11.49 -14.18 3.54
C LEU A 122 11.02 -12.90 4.24
N THR A 123 11.18 -12.86 5.57
CA THR A 123 10.79 -11.72 6.42
C THR A 123 11.60 -10.47 6.09
N PHE A 124 12.94 -10.60 6.04
CA PHE A 124 13.82 -9.53 5.58
C PHE A 124 13.42 -9.02 4.21
N ASN A 125 13.23 -9.93 3.26
CA ASN A 125 12.92 -9.57 1.88
C ASN A 125 11.62 -8.75 1.80
N LEU A 126 10.57 -9.23 2.45
CA LEU A 126 9.29 -8.54 2.48
C LEU A 126 9.44 -7.16 3.12
N GLN A 127 9.83 -7.10 4.39
CA GLN A 127 9.78 -5.85 5.14
C GLN A 127 10.78 -4.81 4.60
N TRP A 128 12.01 -5.22 4.28
CA TRP A 128 13.04 -4.31 3.78
C TRP A 128 12.67 -3.70 2.43
N ALA A 129 12.13 -4.50 1.49
CA ALA A 129 11.70 -3.99 0.19
C ALA A 129 10.54 -2.98 0.34
N ALA A 130 9.59 -3.24 1.26
CA ALA A 130 8.50 -2.32 1.54
C ALA A 130 9.02 -1.00 2.12
N ALA A 131 9.92 -1.05 3.11
CA ALA A 131 10.53 0.13 3.70
C ALA A 131 11.21 1.02 2.64
N LEU A 132 12.02 0.43 1.75
CA LEU A 132 12.70 1.16 0.68
C LEU A 132 11.74 1.76 -0.34
N ALA A 133 10.70 1.04 -0.76
CA ALA A 133 9.74 1.58 -1.72
C ALA A 133 8.81 2.64 -1.14
N ILE A 134 8.36 2.48 0.11
CA ILE A 134 7.51 3.48 0.76
C ILE A 134 8.32 4.76 0.97
N SER A 135 9.53 4.67 1.55
CA SER A 135 10.40 5.83 1.75
C SER A 135 10.75 6.53 0.42
N ALA A 136 11.10 5.77 -0.62
CA ALA A 136 11.34 6.34 -1.94
C ALA A 136 10.11 6.99 -2.56
N ASN A 137 8.91 6.42 -2.37
CA ASN A 137 7.66 7.01 -2.84
C ASN A 137 7.34 8.31 -2.10
N GLU A 138 7.51 8.37 -0.77
CA GLU A 138 7.32 9.60 0.00
C GLU A 138 8.32 10.68 -0.43
N TYR A 139 9.60 10.32 -0.59
CA TYR A 139 10.60 11.24 -1.13
C TYR A 139 10.24 11.73 -2.54
N CYS A 140 9.78 10.85 -3.42
CA CYS A 140 9.38 11.24 -4.77
C CYS A 140 8.19 12.21 -4.79
N LYS A 141 7.34 12.25 -3.75
CA LYS A 141 6.24 13.23 -3.64
C LYS A 141 6.74 14.64 -3.35
N THR A 142 7.94 14.81 -2.80
CA THR A 142 8.51 16.13 -2.49
C THR A 142 9.28 16.75 -3.65
N LEU A 143 9.52 15.98 -4.72
CA LEU A 143 10.26 16.44 -5.89
C LEU A 143 9.37 17.28 -6.83
N ASP A 144 9.86 18.45 -7.20
CA ASP A 144 9.29 19.29 -8.26
C ASP A 144 9.69 18.76 -9.64
N LEU A 145 8.75 18.09 -10.29
CA LEU A 145 8.97 17.51 -11.62
C LEU A 145 9.09 18.55 -12.74
N LYS A 146 8.83 19.84 -12.48
CA LYS A 146 9.11 20.93 -13.42
C LYS A 146 10.62 21.20 -13.52
N ASN A 147 11.37 20.89 -12.46
CA ASN A 147 12.82 21.04 -12.44
C ASN A 147 13.49 19.80 -13.04
N GLN A 148 14.25 19.97 -14.13
CA GLN A 148 14.93 18.87 -14.84
C GLN A 148 15.87 18.04 -13.95
N LYS A 149 16.57 18.68 -12.99
CA LYS A 149 17.46 17.96 -12.06
C LYS A 149 16.64 17.04 -11.14
N GLN A 150 15.53 17.54 -10.61
CA GLN A 150 14.66 16.76 -9.72
C GLN A 150 13.89 15.67 -10.48
N LEU A 151 13.50 15.93 -11.73
CA LEU A 151 12.95 14.91 -12.62
C LEU A 151 13.95 13.76 -12.87
N TRP A 152 15.23 14.08 -13.03
CA TRP A 152 16.28 13.07 -13.17
C TRP A 152 16.45 12.26 -11.88
N THR A 153 16.46 12.92 -10.72
CA THR A 153 16.44 12.24 -9.41
C THR A 153 15.24 11.31 -9.27
N PHE A 154 14.03 11.78 -9.61
CA PHE A 154 12.81 10.98 -9.59
C PHE A 154 12.95 9.71 -10.43
N ARG A 155 13.53 9.82 -11.63
CA ARG A 155 13.75 8.68 -12.54
C ARG A 155 14.71 7.66 -11.96
N ILE A 156 15.84 8.11 -11.40
CA ILE A 156 16.84 7.21 -10.80
C ILE A 156 16.24 6.48 -9.61
N VAL A 157 15.61 7.21 -8.69
CA VAL A 157 15.03 6.62 -7.49
C VAL A 157 13.95 5.60 -7.86
N ASN A 158 13.03 5.94 -8.77
CA ASN A 158 12.02 4.97 -9.23
C ASN A 158 12.64 3.79 -9.99
N GLY A 159 13.71 4.00 -10.75
CA GLY A 159 14.44 2.94 -11.46
C GLY A 159 15.10 1.94 -10.51
N ILE A 160 15.78 2.44 -9.48
CA ILE A 160 16.37 1.62 -8.41
C ILE A 160 15.26 0.85 -7.68
N CYS A 161 14.18 1.52 -7.28
CA CYS A 161 13.06 0.86 -6.59
C CYS A 161 12.36 -0.18 -7.47
N PHE A 162 12.24 0.05 -8.78
CA PHE A 162 11.72 -0.94 -9.72
C PHE A 162 12.59 -2.19 -9.72
N GLY A 163 13.92 -2.04 -9.83
CA GLY A 163 14.86 -3.16 -9.80
C GLY A 163 14.77 -3.93 -8.48
N ILE A 164 14.74 -3.23 -7.35
CA ILE A 164 14.56 -3.82 -6.02
C ILE A 164 13.24 -4.59 -5.93
N MET A 165 12.13 -4.00 -6.39
CA MET A 165 10.82 -4.64 -6.35
C MET A 165 10.73 -5.87 -7.26
N ALA A 166 11.23 -5.78 -8.49
CA ALA A 166 11.24 -6.90 -9.43
C ALA A 166 12.09 -8.06 -8.90
N TRP A 167 13.24 -7.77 -8.29
CA TRP A 167 14.08 -8.79 -7.68
C TRP A 167 13.47 -9.36 -6.40
N MET A 168 13.25 -8.51 -5.39
CA MET A 168 12.89 -8.96 -4.04
C MET A 168 11.46 -9.51 -4.00
N ARG A 169 10.48 -8.81 -4.59
CA ARG A 169 9.06 -9.20 -4.58
C ARG A 169 8.63 -10.06 -5.76
N GLY A 170 9.47 -10.20 -6.78
CA GLY A 170 9.23 -11.04 -7.95
C GLY A 170 10.08 -12.30 -7.92
N ILE A 171 11.30 -12.23 -8.44
CA ILE A 171 12.14 -13.41 -8.71
C ILE A 171 12.56 -14.11 -7.41
N TYR A 172 13.19 -13.37 -6.49
CA TYR A 172 13.72 -13.95 -5.26
C TYR A 172 12.61 -14.36 -4.28
N TRP A 173 11.48 -13.64 -4.31
CA TRP A 173 10.24 -14.03 -3.63
C TRP A 173 9.80 -15.45 -4.00
N LEU A 174 9.64 -15.73 -5.30
CA LEU A 174 9.21 -17.05 -5.78
C LEU A 174 10.20 -18.16 -5.38
N PHE A 175 11.50 -17.87 -5.46
CA PHE A 175 12.53 -18.80 -5.01
C PHE A 175 12.41 -19.13 -3.51
N LEU A 176 12.25 -18.12 -2.64
CA LEU A 176 12.12 -18.33 -1.20
C LEU A 176 10.82 -19.06 -0.83
N CYS A 177 9.70 -18.74 -1.49
CA CYS A 177 8.44 -19.48 -1.34
C CYS A 177 8.61 -20.94 -1.72
N GLY A 178 9.21 -21.24 -2.87
CA GLY A 178 9.47 -22.62 -3.30
C GLY A 178 10.34 -23.37 -2.28
N LYS A 179 11.40 -22.74 -1.77
CA LYS A 179 12.28 -23.34 -0.76
C LYS A 179 11.56 -23.61 0.57
N LEU A 180 10.73 -22.69 1.03
CA LEU A 180 9.92 -22.89 2.23
C LEU A 180 8.89 -24.00 2.01
N HIS A 181 8.28 -24.06 0.84
CA HIS A 181 7.29 -25.08 0.49
C HIS A 181 7.90 -26.49 0.45
N MET A 182 9.07 -26.65 -0.16
CA MET A 182 9.82 -27.91 -0.13
C MET A 182 10.12 -28.34 1.30
N ARG A 183 10.50 -27.39 2.18
CA ARG A 183 10.75 -27.69 3.59
C ARG A 183 9.51 -28.18 4.33
N LEU A 184 8.34 -27.57 4.07
CA LEU A 184 7.07 -28.01 4.65
C LEU A 184 6.66 -29.39 4.14
N TYR A 185 6.92 -29.69 2.86
CA TYR A 185 6.65 -31.01 2.28
C TYR A 185 7.53 -32.10 2.90
N GLU A 186 8.84 -31.85 3.05
CA GLU A 186 9.80 -32.76 3.68
C GLU A 186 9.45 -33.08 5.14
N ASP A 187 8.87 -32.12 5.85
CA ASP A 187 8.46 -32.26 7.26
C ASP A 187 7.00 -32.73 7.43
N GLU A 188 6.32 -33.12 6.35
CA GLU A 188 4.94 -33.60 6.32
C GLU A 188 3.91 -32.58 6.87
N GLU A 189 4.24 -31.28 6.83
CA GLU A 189 3.40 -30.17 7.31
C GLU A 189 2.35 -29.74 6.27
N TYR A 190 1.52 -30.69 5.83
CA TYR A 190 0.58 -30.49 4.72
C TYR A 190 -0.46 -29.39 4.95
N THR A 191 -0.87 -29.15 6.20
CA THR A 191 -1.80 -28.06 6.52
C THR A 191 -1.17 -26.70 6.26
N MET A 192 0.03 -26.46 6.79
CA MET A 192 0.77 -25.21 6.52
C MET A 192 1.11 -25.08 5.04
N MET A 193 1.43 -26.19 4.38
CA MET A 193 1.71 -26.25 2.96
C MET A 193 0.50 -25.80 2.13
N CYS A 194 -0.69 -26.35 2.39
CA CYS A 194 -1.94 -26.02 1.69
C CYS A 194 -2.34 -24.54 1.87
N VAL A 195 -2.35 -24.06 3.12
CA VAL A 195 -2.60 -22.64 3.44
C VAL A 195 -1.55 -21.75 2.77
N GLY A 196 -0.29 -22.18 2.80
CA GLY A 196 0.85 -21.57 2.12
C GLY A 196 0.61 -21.34 0.63
N VAL A 197 0.19 -22.37 -0.13
CA VAL A 197 -0.07 -22.23 -1.57
C VAL A 197 -1.11 -21.14 -1.86
N MET A 198 -2.22 -21.17 -1.13
CA MET A 198 -3.30 -20.19 -1.32
C MET A 198 -2.79 -18.77 -1.10
N ILE A 199 -2.10 -18.54 0.01
CA ILE A 199 -1.59 -17.23 0.38
C ILE A 199 -0.46 -16.77 -0.55
N TYR A 200 0.47 -17.64 -0.91
CA TYR A 200 1.57 -17.30 -1.82
C TYR A 200 1.04 -16.88 -3.19
N THR A 201 -0.02 -17.53 -3.68
CA THR A 201 -0.67 -17.17 -4.93
C THR A 201 -1.27 -15.76 -4.85
N LEU A 202 -2.02 -15.47 -3.79
CA LEU A 202 -2.63 -14.16 -3.57
C LEU A 202 -1.58 -13.04 -3.42
N ILE A 203 -0.55 -13.27 -2.59
CA ILE A 203 0.53 -12.29 -2.38
C ILE A 203 1.40 -12.12 -3.62
N THR A 204 1.59 -13.16 -4.44
CA THR A 204 2.29 -13.01 -5.72
C THR A 204 1.50 -12.10 -6.67
N GLY A 205 0.17 -12.27 -6.73
CA GLY A 205 -0.71 -11.35 -7.47
C GLY A 205 -0.60 -9.91 -6.96
N PHE A 206 -0.64 -9.72 -5.64
CA PHE A 206 -0.43 -8.43 -4.98
C PHE A 206 0.93 -7.80 -5.36
N ASN A 207 2.03 -8.55 -5.22
CA ASN A 207 3.39 -8.08 -5.50
C ASN A 207 3.52 -7.63 -6.97
N VAL A 208 2.99 -8.40 -7.91
CA VAL A 208 3.04 -8.04 -9.34
C VAL A 208 2.20 -6.80 -9.62
N MET A 209 0.94 -6.79 -9.19
CA MET A 209 -0.04 -5.77 -9.58
C MET A 209 0.13 -4.43 -8.85
N LEU A 210 0.49 -4.48 -7.56
CA LEU A 210 0.53 -3.30 -6.69
C LEU A 210 1.94 -2.85 -6.32
N CYS A 211 2.95 -3.71 -6.44
CA CYS A 211 4.33 -3.32 -6.20
C CYS A 211 5.08 -3.12 -7.52
N ILE A 212 5.27 -4.17 -8.32
CA ILE A 212 6.16 -4.13 -9.50
C ILE A 212 5.56 -3.28 -10.63
N TYR A 213 4.31 -3.52 -10.99
CA TYR A 213 3.66 -2.86 -12.13
C TYR A 213 3.60 -1.32 -11.99
N PRO A 214 3.25 -0.72 -10.84
CA PRO A 214 3.22 0.74 -10.70
C PRO A 214 4.59 1.40 -10.90
N PHE A 215 5.68 0.80 -10.40
CA PHE A 215 7.02 1.32 -10.64
C PHE A 215 7.42 1.22 -12.11
N GLY A 216 7.16 0.08 -12.76
CA GLY A 216 7.40 -0.08 -14.19
C GLY A 216 6.60 0.93 -15.03
N LYS A 217 5.33 1.14 -14.69
CA LYS A 217 4.47 2.13 -15.36
C LYS A 217 4.99 3.56 -15.18
N LYS A 218 5.48 3.93 -13.99
CA LYS A 218 6.11 5.25 -13.75
C LYS A 218 7.34 5.43 -14.63
N MET A 219 8.21 4.42 -14.71
CA MET A 219 9.41 4.48 -15.56
C MET A 219 9.06 4.68 -17.04
N LEU A 220 8.07 3.95 -17.55
CA LEU A 220 7.62 4.09 -18.94
C LEU A 220 7.00 5.47 -19.20
N LYS A 221 6.17 5.97 -18.27
CA LYS A 221 5.52 7.28 -18.40
C LYS A 221 6.54 8.42 -18.47
N PHE A 222 7.57 8.37 -17.64
CA PHE A 222 8.63 9.39 -17.59
C PHE A 222 9.86 8.98 -18.40
N GLY A 223 9.72 8.14 -19.43
CA GLY A 223 10.80 7.75 -20.33
C GLY A 223 11.19 8.83 -21.36
N PRO A 224 11.47 8.47 -22.64
CA PRO A 224 12.01 9.38 -23.66
C PRO A 224 11.19 10.66 -23.95
N ARG A 225 9.91 10.72 -23.55
CA ARG A 225 9.02 11.88 -23.75
C ARG A 225 9.38 13.14 -22.96
N SER A 226 10.46 13.13 -22.17
CA SER A 226 10.98 14.37 -21.54
C SER A 226 11.41 15.43 -22.55
N LYS A 227 11.71 15.04 -23.79
CA LYS A 227 12.09 16.00 -24.85
C LYS A 227 10.89 16.74 -25.45
N GLU A 228 9.67 16.19 -25.38
CA GLU A 228 8.46 16.82 -25.91
C GLU A 228 7.75 17.73 -24.89
N MET A 229 8.04 17.59 -23.60
CA MET A 229 7.44 18.45 -22.55
C MET A 229 8.06 19.84 -22.44
N GLY A 230 9.06 20.16 -23.26
CA GLY A 230 9.47 21.55 -23.47
C GLY A 230 8.70 22.14 -24.64
N LEU A 231 7.38 22.40 -24.48
CA LEU A 231 6.54 23.32 -25.29
C LEU A 231 5.02 23.09 -25.20
N VAL A 232 4.50 22.21 -24.33
CA VAL A 232 3.06 22.27 -24.02
C VAL A 232 2.90 23.18 -22.82
N ASP A 233 2.76 24.46 -23.10
CA ASP A 233 2.27 25.46 -22.16
C ASP A 233 1.09 24.85 -21.40
N MET A 234 1.18 24.86 -20.07
CA MET A 234 0.01 24.71 -19.21
C MET A 234 -0.78 26.02 -19.33
N ASP A 235 -1.35 26.25 -20.51
CA ASP A 235 -2.53 27.08 -20.62
C ASP A 235 -3.62 26.25 -19.95
N ASP A 236 -3.82 26.52 -18.66
CA ASP A 236 -4.87 25.97 -17.79
C ASP A 236 -6.24 26.50 -18.25
N GLY A 237 -6.52 26.40 -19.55
CA GLY A 237 -7.84 26.50 -20.15
C GLY A 237 -8.57 25.17 -20.03
N GLU A 238 -8.74 24.67 -18.81
CA GLU A 238 -10.02 24.02 -18.51
C GLU A 238 -11.04 25.16 -18.56
N GLU A 239 -11.50 25.45 -19.78
CA GLU A 239 -12.80 26.09 -19.97
C GLU A 239 -13.76 25.31 -19.07
N LEU A 240 -14.21 25.97 -18.02
CA LEU A 240 -15.52 25.71 -17.45
C LEU A 240 -16.45 25.64 -18.66
N GLU A 241 -16.77 24.42 -19.11
CA GLU A 241 -18.00 24.13 -19.82
C GLU A 241 -19.11 24.52 -18.85
N ASP A 242 -19.37 25.84 -18.86
CA ASP A 242 -20.50 26.49 -18.27
C ASP A 242 -21.67 25.86 -19.01
N THR A 243 -22.26 24.85 -18.38
CA THR A 243 -23.50 24.23 -18.81
C THR A 243 -24.58 25.31 -18.87
N LYS A 244 -24.59 26.02 -20.01
CA LYS A 244 -25.73 26.72 -20.56
C LYS A 244 -26.81 25.67 -20.83
N LYS A 245 -27.53 25.28 -19.77
CA LYS A 245 -28.92 24.87 -19.93
C LYS A 245 -29.75 26.13 -20.07
N GLU A 246 -29.74 26.67 -21.28
CA GLU A 246 -30.80 27.54 -21.75
C GLU A 246 -32.13 26.76 -21.76
N GLY A 247 -33.19 27.42 -21.29
CA GLY A 247 -34.52 27.28 -21.87
C GLY A 247 -35.41 26.17 -21.35
N GLY A 248 -36.12 26.44 -20.24
CA GLY A 248 -37.23 25.61 -19.79
C GLY A 248 -38.12 26.31 -18.77
N VAL A 249 -38.57 27.53 -19.06
CA VAL A 249 -39.63 28.20 -18.30
C VAL A 249 -40.93 27.41 -18.51
N HIS A 250 -41.30 26.58 -17.53
CA HIS A 250 -42.68 26.15 -17.37
C HIS A 250 -43.27 26.89 -16.18
N LEU A 251 -43.95 27.99 -16.48
CA LEU A 251 -44.90 28.62 -15.57
C LEU A 251 -46.03 27.63 -15.28
N SER A 252 -46.38 27.46 -14.01
CA SER A 252 -47.69 27.01 -13.58
C SER A 252 -48.03 27.62 -12.21
N PRO A 253 -49.32 27.85 -11.94
CA PRO A 253 -49.77 28.96 -11.13
C PRO A 253 -49.78 28.62 -9.64
N SER A 254 -49.38 29.62 -8.84
CA SER A 254 -50.11 30.12 -7.68
C SER A 254 -51.37 29.34 -7.31
N ASN A 255 -51.35 28.68 -6.15
CA ASN A 255 -52.52 28.66 -5.27
C ASN A 255 -52.07 28.62 -3.79
N ASN A 256 -52.32 29.75 -3.13
CA ASN A 256 -52.77 29.94 -1.76
C ASN A 256 -52.70 28.75 -0.80
N SER A 257 -52.20 29.02 0.41
CA SER A 257 -53.02 29.38 1.59
C SER A 257 -52.39 28.81 2.86
N LEU A 258 -52.33 29.65 3.90
CA LEU A 258 -52.53 29.36 5.35
C LEU A 258 -51.92 28.05 5.90
N MET A 259 -51.19 28.03 7.02
CA MET A 259 -51.57 28.52 8.34
C MET A 259 -50.37 28.23 9.27
N GLU A 260 -49.95 29.23 10.04
CA GLU A 260 -50.00 29.25 11.51
C GLU A 260 -48.83 28.66 12.30
N LYS A 261 -48.44 29.52 13.25
CA LYS A 261 -47.64 29.35 14.46
C LYS A 261 -47.73 28.00 15.17
N GLY A 262 -46.63 27.65 15.83
CA GLY A 262 -46.65 26.79 17.01
C GLY A 262 -45.30 26.82 17.73
N ASP A 263 -45.09 27.83 18.58
CA ASP A 263 -44.22 27.70 19.75
C ASP A 263 -44.82 26.62 20.67
N THR A 264 -44.00 25.74 21.25
CA THR A 264 -44.03 25.37 22.67
C THR A 264 -42.90 24.41 23.02
N ASP A 265 -42.13 24.83 24.01
CA ASP A 265 -41.39 24.12 25.07
C ASP A 265 -41.48 22.58 25.16
N ASN A 266 -40.31 21.95 25.30
CA ASN A 266 -39.94 21.06 26.43
C ASN A 266 -38.44 20.77 26.43
#